data_AF-A0A2C6BNE8-F1
#
_entry.id   AF-A0A2C6BNE8-F1
#
_cell.length_a   1.000
_cell.length_b   1.000
_cell.length_c   1.000
_cell.angle_alpha   90.00
_cell.angle_beta   90.00
_cell.angle_gamma   90.00
#
_symmetry.space_group_name_H-M   'P 1'
#
loop_
_entity.id
_entity.type
_entity.pdbx_description
1 polymer ?
#
loop_
_entity_poly.entity_id
_entity_poly.type
_entity_poly.pdbx_seq_one_letter_code
_entity_poly.pdbx_strand_id
1 'polypeptide(L)'
;MKVLRIILKQSFANYRKAGTVDNKMTYPLPIPSTVIGALHNICGYTEYHSMDISIQGNYEAISKDMYKNITVLNTVSDRGTLVKMIAPSTISNAYIEVAEAVEDNANFITEKNIRVKNRELLEEFKNLKVLKEKLDKENKIKTEEFKTRKKELYDKDELKKIRTEEKKYKEEFKKFEEEKYTKPYSQFRTIVKKPMFYELLNGIFLILHIKSDEKTLKDIENNIFNLQSLGRSEDFVEVIECKIVELQEFENEVKSAEGLTAYLNYSNFQEEKIFNLDVDGNIVKSGTKYYLDKSYQIIDGKREFKKVIALYSNYFSANKSSENVKLDDYKNIKLLVNFI
;
A
#
# COMPACT_ATOMS: atom_id res chain seq x y z
N MET A 1 15.52 19.14 28.06
CA MET A 1 15.01 19.37 26.68
C MET A 1 13.50 19.19 26.66
N LYS A 2 12.71 20.18 26.22
CA LYS A 2 11.23 20.05 26.18
C LYS A 2 10.77 19.28 24.94
N VAL A 3 9.92 18.28 25.14
CA VAL A 3 9.36 17.42 24.09
C VAL A 3 7.92 17.03 24.43
N LEU A 4 7.16 16.52 23.47
CA LEU A 4 5.82 15.98 23.71
C LEU A 4 5.88 14.45 23.86
N ARG A 5 5.48 13.92 25.01
CA ARG A 5 5.31 12.48 25.22
C ARG A 5 3.88 12.07 24.91
N ILE A 6 3.73 11.00 24.14
CA ILE A 6 2.43 10.41 23.78
C ILE A 6 2.47 8.92 24.10
N ILE A 7 1.50 8.45 24.87
CA ILE A 7 1.32 7.04 25.22
C ILE A 7 0.11 6.52 24.45
N LEU A 8 0.31 5.47 23.66
CA LEU A 8 -0.72 4.89 22.80
C LEU A 8 -0.90 3.40 23.07
N LYS A 9 -2.13 2.92 22.85
CA LYS A 9 -2.44 1.48 22.78
C LYS A 9 -3.21 1.17 21.50
N GLN A 10 -2.97 -0.01 20.94
CA GLN A 10 -3.76 -0.55 19.83
C GLN A 10 -4.02 -2.03 20.07
N SER A 11 -5.25 -2.49 19.85
CA SER A 11 -5.57 -3.92 19.92
C SER A 11 -4.83 -4.71 18.84
N PHE A 12 -4.74 -4.14 17.63
CA PHE A 12 -3.93 -4.67 16.55
C PHE A 12 -3.49 -3.56 15.58
N ALA A 13 -2.40 -3.77 14.84
CA ALA A 13 -2.01 -2.88 13.74
C ALA A 13 -1.11 -3.57 12.70
N ASN A 14 -1.10 -3.01 11.48
CA ASN A 14 -0.10 -3.29 10.45
C ASN A 14 0.70 -2.03 10.10
N TYR A 15 1.94 -1.94 10.56
CA TYR A 15 2.92 -0.94 10.14
C TYR A 15 3.60 -1.42 8.86
N ARG A 16 2.89 -1.25 7.75
CA ARG A 16 3.21 -1.81 6.44
C ARG A 16 4.69 -1.70 6.04
N LYS A 17 5.34 -2.86 5.78
CA LYS A 17 6.60 -2.92 5.04
C LYS A 17 6.34 -2.76 3.54
N ALA A 18 6.86 -1.68 2.95
CA ALA A 18 6.80 -1.46 1.51
C ALA A 18 7.44 -2.63 0.75
N GLY A 19 6.87 -3.00 -0.42
CA GLY A 19 7.37 -4.10 -1.26
C GLY A 19 6.87 -5.50 -0.91
N THR A 20 6.13 -5.69 0.18
CA THR A 20 5.62 -7.02 0.60
C THR A 20 4.24 -7.34 0.02
N VAL A 21 4.18 -7.76 -1.24
CA VAL A 21 2.90 -7.82 -2.01
C VAL A 21 1.99 -8.99 -1.59
N ASP A 22 2.48 -10.23 -1.65
CA ASP A 22 1.67 -11.43 -1.38
C ASP A 22 1.36 -11.62 0.12
N ASN A 23 2.41 -11.53 0.95
CA ASN A 23 2.30 -11.59 2.39
C ASN A 23 2.56 -10.20 2.94
N LYS A 24 1.50 -9.59 3.43
CA LYS A 24 1.52 -8.20 3.79
C LYS A 24 2.16 -7.97 5.16
N MET A 25 3.48 -7.87 5.19
CA MET A 25 4.27 -7.82 6.43
C MET A 25 4.23 -6.47 7.13
N THR A 26 4.54 -6.48 8.44
CA THR A 26 4.61 -5.30 9.30
C THR A 26 6.02 -5.08 9.86
N TYR A 27 6.36 -3.82 10.15
CA TYR A 27 7.46 -3.47 11.04
C TYR A 27 7.06 -3.78 12.50
N PRO A 28 8.04 -4.05 13.39
CA PRO A 28 7.76 -4.35 14.80
C PRO A 28 7.27 -3.16 15.62
N LEU A 29 7.49 -1.93 15.11
CA LEU A 29 7.02 -0.67 15.66
C LEU A 29 6.62 0.23 14.48
N PRO A 30 5.79 1.28 14.68
CA PRO A 30 5.46 2.21 13.61
C PRO A 30 6.72 2.92 13.12
N ILE A 31 6.80 3.15 11.82
CA ILE A 31 7.92 3.91 11.24
C ILE A 31 7.68 5.42 11.42
N PRO A 32 8.74 6.27 11.41
CA PRO A 32 8.58 7.70 11.67
C PRO A 32 7.58 8.38 10.74
N SER A 33 7.59 8.06 9.44
CA SER A 33 6.63 8.64 8.48
C SER A 33 5.17 8.30 8.81
N THR A 34 4.88 7.11 9.37
CA THR A 34 3.52 6.75 9.81
C THR A 34 3.09 7.62 10.99
N VAL A 35 3.97 7.84 11.96
CA VAL A 35 3.69 8.70 13.12
C VAL A 35 3.55 10.16 12.69
N ILE A 36 4.53 10.70 11.96
CA ILE A 36 4.53 12.09 11.48
C ILE A 36 3.29 12.36 10.63
N GLY A 37 2.95 11.47 9.69
CA GLY A 37 1.77 11.60 8.84
C GLY A 37 0.47 11.62 9.64
N ALA A 38 0.36 10.78 10.68
CA ALA A 38 -0.80 10.76 11.55
C ALA A 38 -0.92 12.06 12.37
N LEU A 39 0.19 12.55 12.93
CA LEU A 39 0.23 13.82 13.68
C LEU A 39 -0.05 15.04 12.79
N HIS A 40 0.45 15.06 11.56
CA HIS A 40 0.14 16.12 10.59
C HIS A 40 -1.34 16.12 10.21
N ASN A 41 -1.92 14.94 10.02
CA ASN A 41 -3.33 14.79 9.65
C ASN A 41 -4.27 15.35 10.73
N ILE A 42 -4.03 15.01 12.01
CA ILE A 42 -4.87 15.52 13.11
C ILE A 42 -4.73 17.04 13.32
N CYS A 43 -3.59 17.62 12.95
CA CYS A 43 -3.36 19.07 13.00
C CYS A 43 -3.88 19.80 11.75
N GLY A 44 -4.34 19.08 10.72
CA GLY A 44 -4.79 19.66 9.46
C GLY A 44 -3.67 20.34 8.65
N TYR A 45 -2.41 19.92 8.84
CA TYR A 45 -1.28 20.54 8.16
C TYR A 45 -1.27 20.26 6.65
N THR A 46 -1.07 21.31 5.86
CA THR A 46 -0.88 21.24 4.40
C THR A 46 0.59 21.31 3.99
N GLU A 47 1.46 21.73 4.90
CA GLU A 47 2.90 21.83 4.72
C GLU A 47 3.62 20.90 5.70
N TYR A 48 4.88 20.56 5.41
CA TYR A 48 5.64 19.65 6.26
C TYR A 48 6.21 20.38 7.48
N HIS A 49 5.71 20.04 8.66
CA HIS A 49 6.28 20.45 9.94
C HIS A 49 7.34 19.44 10.40
N SER A 50 8.60 19.89 10.55
CA SER A 50 9.72 19.02 10.88
C SER A 50 9.66 18.50 12.31
N MET A 51 9.85 17.19 12.49
CA MET A 51 9.83 16.52 13.77
C MET A 51 10.90 15.43 13.80
N ASP A 52 11.60 15.32 14.92
CA ASP A 52 12.36 14.12 15.28
C ASP A 52 11.55 13.31 16.29
N ILE A 53 11.61 11.99 16.19
CA ILE A 53 10.75 11.11 16.98
C ILE A 53 11.60 10.05 17.67
N SER A 54 11.33 9.81 18.94
CA SER A 54 11.71 8.58 19.62
C SER A 54 10.51 7.63 19.61
N ILE A 55 10.73 6.38 19.20
CA ILE A 55 9.68 5.36 19.14
C ILE A 55 10.11 4.19 19.99
N GLN A 56 9.39 3.98 21.10
CA GLN A 56 9.54 2.84 21.99
C GLN A 56 8.22 2.13 22.14
N GLY A 57 8.24 0.84 22.44
CA GLY A 57 7.01 0.08 22.64
C GLY A 57 7.21 -1.42 22.59
N ASN A 58 6.10 -2.14 22.65
CA ASN A 58 6.06 -3.58 22.52
C ASN A 58 4.71 -4.03 21.94
N TYR A 59 4.64 -5.32 21.65
CA TYR A 59 3.42 -6.02 21.23
C TYR A 59 3.43 -7.41 21.87
N GLU A 60 2.26 -7.99 22.06
CA GLU A 60 2.08 -9.28 22.74
C GLU A 60 2.28 -10.47 21.79
N ALA A 61 1.76 -10.37 20.56
CA ALA A 61 1.81 -11.47 19.60
C ALA A 61 1.73 -10.99 18.14
N ILE A 62 2.21 -11.84 17.22
CA ILE A 62 2.04 -11.67 15.78
C ILE A 62 0.99 -12.66 15.28
N SER A 63 -0.05 -12.17 14.60
CA SER A 63 -1.08 -12.99 13.96
C SER A 63 -1.08 -12.79 12.44
N LYS A 64 -1.82 -13.63 11.73
CA LYS A 64 -2.01 -13.52 10.27
C LYS A 64 -3.49 -13.50 9.93
N ASP A 65 -3.93 -12.37 9.40
CA ASP A 65 -5.31 -12.19 8.95
C ASP A 65 -5.43 -12.50 7.46
N MET A 66 -6.24 -13.49 7.14
CA MET A 66 -6.51 -13.87 5.76
C MET A 66 -7.52 -12.91 5.13
N TYR A 67 -7.21 -12.41 3.94
CA TYR A 67 -8.16 -11.71 3.10
C TYR A 67 -8.22 -12.33 1.71
N LYS A 68 -9.37 -12.16 1.06
CA LYS A 68 -9.59 -12.64 -0.30
C LYS A 68 -9.17 -11.57 -1.28
N ASN A 69 -8.06 -11.80 -1.98
CA ASN A 69 -7.67 -10.93 -3.07
C ASN A 69 -8.39 -11.30 -4.35
N ILE A 70 -8.99 -10.31 -5.00
CA ILE A 70 -9.63 -10.44 -6.30
C ILE A 70 -8.70 -9.83 -7.33
N THR A 71 -8.15 -10.66 -8.21
CA THR A 71 -7.32 -10.21 -9.32
C THR A 71 -8.13 -10.24 -10.60
N VAL A 72 -8.22 -9.10 -11.28
CA VAL A 72 -8.83 -8.99 -12.61
C VAL A 72 -7.77 -9.32 -13.66
N LEU A 73 -8.07 -10.27 -14.55
CA LEU A 73 -7.20 -10.60 -15.68
C LEU A 73 -7.38 -9.59 -16.82
N ASN A 74 -6.28 -9.32 -17.54
CA ASN A 74 -6.29 -8.42 -18.70
C ASN A 74 -7.14 -8.93 -19.86
N THR A 75 -7.32 -10.25 -19.93
CA THR A 75 -8.12 -10.93 -20.96
C THR A 75 -9.11 -11.87 -20.31
N VAL A 76 -10.21 -12.14 -21.03
CA VAL A 76 -11.13 -13.20 -20.63
C VAL A 76 -10.42 -14.54 -20.85
N SER A 77 -10.32 -15.31 -19.78
CA SER A 77 -9.77 -16.67 -19.74
C SER A 77 -10.89 -17.62 -19.36
N ASP A 78 -10.88 -18.84 -19.90
CA ASP A 78 -11.81 -19.92 -19.54
C ASP A 78 -11.53 -20.54 -18.15
N ARG A 79 -10.70 -19.88 -17.32
CA ARG A 79 -10.42 -20.25 -15.92
C ARG A 79 -10.98 -19.17 -14.99
N GLY A 80 -11.30 -19.53 -13.74
CA GLY A 80 -11.79 -18.56 -12.74
C GLY A 80 -13.25 -18.16 -12.97
N THR A 81 -13.61 -16.92 -12.65
CA THR A 81 -14.99 -16.43 -12.75
C THR A 81 -15.11 -15.37 -13.84
N LEU A 82 -15.99 -15.59 -14.82
CA LEU A 82 -16.42 -14.57 -15.78
C LEU A 82 -17.34 -13.57 -15.08
N VAL A 83 -17.04 -12.29 -15.22
CA VAL A 83 -17.80 -11.20 -14.62
C VAL A 83 -18.07 -10.09 -15.64
N LYS A 84 -19.13 -9.32 -15.41
CA LYS A 84 -19.38 -8.05 -16.10
C LYS A 84 -19.10 -6.90 -15.12
N MET A 85 -18.13 -6.05 -15.46
CA MET A 85 -17.75 -4.88 -14.68
C MET A 85 -18.84 -3.82 -14.75
N ILE A 86 -19.22 -3.25 -13.60
CA ILE A 86 -20.21 -2.16 -13.55
C ILE A 86 -19.59 -0.86 -14.08
N ALA A 87 -18.33 -0.60 -13.71
CA ALA A 87 -17.56 0.57 -14.12
C ALA A 87 -16.23 0.13 -14.77
N PRO A 88 -16.22 -0.22 -16.08
CA PRO A 88 -15.07 -0.84 -16.74
C PRO A 88 -13.83 0.05 -16.85
N SER A 89 -14.01 1.37 -16.75
CA SER A 89 -12.92 2.36 -16.74
C SER A 89 -12.25 2.51 -15.37
N THR A 90 -12.73 1.82 -14.34
CA THR A 90 -12.21 1.91 -12.98
C THR A 90 -11.75 0.55 -12.46
N ILE A 91 -10.68 0.54 -11.65
CA ILE A 91 -10.25 -0.66 -10.92
C ILE A 91 -11.15 -0.76 -9.68
N SER A 92 -12.29 -1.43 -9.82
CA SER A 92 -13.28 -1.58 -8.76
C SER A 92 -13.66 -3.04 -8.55
N ASN A 93 -13.98 -3.40 -7.31
CA ASN A 93 -14.58 -4.70 -6.97
C ASN A 93 -16.08 -4.77 -7.32
N ALA A 94 -16.63 -3.75 -7.97
CA ALA A 94 -18.02 -3.69 -8.41
C ALA A 94 -18.20 -4.42 -9.75
N TYR A 95 -18.60 -5.69 -9.66
CA TYR A 95 -18.90 -6.53 -10.82
C TYR A 95 -20.09 -7.46 -10.53
N ILE A 96 -20.70 -7.96 -11.60
CA ILE A 96 -21.75 -8.98 -11.55
C ILE A 96 -21.13 -10.30 -12.02
N GLU A 97 -21.23 -11.35 -11.21
CA GLU A 97 -20.76 -12.69 -11.58
C GLU A 97 -21.67 -13.31 -12.65
N VAL A 98 -21.07 -13.71 -13.78
CA VAL A 98 -21.80 -14.29 -14.92
C VAL A 98 -21.74 -15.80 -14.87
N ALA A 99 -20.54 -16.37 -14.80
CA ALA A 99 -20.31 -17.81 -14.71
C ALA A 99 -18.97 -18.10 -14.05
N GLU A 100 -18.84 -19.28 -13.43
CA GLU A 100 -17.64 -19.72 -12.75
C GLU A 100 -17.17 -21.05 -13.34
N ALA A 101 -15.88 -21.15 -13.71
CA ALA A 101 -15.28 -22.42 -14.09
C ALA A 101 -15.16 -23.32 -12.86
N VAL A 102 -15.71 -24.53 -12.95
CA VAL A 102 -15.77 -25.48 -11.81
C VAL A 102 -14.67 -26.52 -11.91
N GLU A 103 -14.31 -26.93 -13.12
CA GLU A 103 -13.30 -27.95 -13.39
C GLU A 103 -12.35 -27.51 -14.50
N ASP A 104 -11.29 -28.28 -14.70
CA ASP A 104 -10.39 -28.12 -15.84
C ASP A 104 -11.13 -28.26 -17.18
N ASN A 105 -10.57 -27.64 -18.23
CA ASN A 105 -11.18 -27.58 -19.56
C ASN A 105 -12.58 -26.96 -19.59
N ALA A 106 -12.86 -26.04 -18.66
CA ALA A 106 -14.02 -25.18 -18.75
C ALA A 106 -14.01 -24.33 -20.02
N ASN A 107 -15.19 -23.96 -20.48
CA ASN A 107 -15.37 -23.08 -21.62
C ASN A 107 -16.70 -22.33 -21.50
N PHE A 108 -16.64 -21.01 -21.47
CA PHE A 108 -17.84 -20.19 -21.28
C PHE A 108 -18.76 -20.14 -22.52
N ILE A 109 -18.23 -20.44 -23.71
CA ILE A 109 -18.99 -20.40 -24.97
C ILE A 109 -19.76 -21.70 -25.19
N THR A 110 -19.10 -22.85 -24.98
CA THR A 110 -19.73 -24.17 -25.09
C THR A 110 -20.42 -24.61 -23.81
N GLU A 111 -20.33 -23.81 -22.75
CA GLU A 111 -20.90 -24.05 -21.43
C GLU A 111 -20.42 -25.36 -20.78
N LYS A 112 -19.22 -25.80 -21.15
CA LYS A 112 -18.59 -26.99 -20.59
C LYS A 112 -17.94 -26.66 -19.23
N ASN A 113 -18.18 -27.49 -18.21
CA ASN A 113 -17.54 -27.42 -16.90
C ASN A 113 -17.65 -26.05 -16.19
N ILE A 114 -18.76 -25.34 -16.41
CA ILE A 114 -19.05 -24.05 -15.77
C ILE A 114 -20.30 -24.13 -14.89
N ARG A 115 -20.37 -23.24 -13.91
CA ARG A 115 -21.57 -22.93 -13.13
C ARG A 115 -22.08 -21.56 -13.55
N VAL A 116 -23.22 -21.53 -14.21
CA VAL A 116 -23.87 -20.27 -14.64
C VAL A 116 -24.53 -19.59 -13.45
N LYS A 117 -24.24 -18.31 -13.24
CA LYS A 117 -24.84 -17.46 -12.19
C LYS A 117 -25.82 -16.44 -12.76
N ASN A 118 -25.54 -15.94 -13.96
CA ASN A 118 -26.43 -15.04 -14.69
C ASN A 118 -26.52 -15.46 -16.16
N ARG A 119 -27.68 -15.98 -16.57
CA ARG A 119 -27.90 -16.51 -17.92
C ARG A 119 -27.94 -15.41 -18.99
N GLU A 120 -28.61 -14.30 -18.70
CA GLU A 120 -28.76 -13.18 -19.64
C GLU A 120 -27.41 -12.59 -20.03
N LEU A 121 -26.56 -12.34 -19.03
CA LEU A 121 -25.21 -11.81 -19.25
C LEU A 121 -24.29 -12.81 -19.95
N LEU A 122 -24.50 -14.12 -19.75
CA LEU A 122 -23.74 -15.16 -20.44
C LEU A 122 -24.08 -15.20 -21.94
N GLU A 123 -25.37 -15.09 -22.28
CA GLU A 123 -25.78 -15.01 -23.68
C GLU A 123 -25.33 -13.69 -24.34
N GLU A 124 -25.36 -12.57 -23.62
CA GLU A 124 -24.76 -11.31 -24.09
C GLU A 124 -23.27 -11.50 -24.45
N PHE A 125 -22.50 -12.12 -23.56
CA PHE A 125 -21.09 -12.43 -23.79
C PHE A 125 -20.87 -13.33 -25.02
N LYS A 126 -21.66 -14.39 -25.16
CA LYS A 126 -21.61 -15.31 -26.32
C LYS A 126 -21.96 -14.59 -27.62
N ASN A 127 -22.98 -13.75 -27.61
CA ASN A 127 -23.40 -12.95 -28.76
C ASN A 127 -22.30 -11.97 -29.21
N LEU A 128 -21.59 -11.35 -28.26
CA LEU A 128 -20.45 -10.47 -28.59
C LEU A 128 -19.31 -11.24 -29.27
N LYS A 129 -19.01 -12.47 -28.84
CA LYS A 129 -18.01 -13.33 -29.50
C LYS A 129 -18.40 -13.70 -30.93
N VAL A 130 -19.65 -14.10 -31.13
CA VAL A 130 -20.19 -14.39 -32.47
C VAL A 130 -20.17 -13.15 -33.36
N LEU A 131 -20.51 -11.98 -32.81
CA LEU A 131 -20.45 -10.70 -33.53
C LEU A 131 -19.02 -10.39 -33.99
N LYS A 132 -18.01 -10.61 -33.14
CA LYS A 132 -16.61 -10.42 -33.51
C LYS A 132 -16.18 -11.28 -34.68
N GLU A 133 -16.53 -12.57 -34.66
CA GLU A 133 -16.21 -13.47 -35.78
C GLU A 133 -16.86 -13.03 -37.10
N LYS A 134 -18.09 -12.51 -37.04
CA LYS A 134 -18.79 -11.97 -38.22
C LYS A 134 -18.08 -10.71 -38.73
N LEU A 135 -17.77 -9.77 -37.85
CA LEU A 135 -17.06 -8.54 -38.16
C LEU A 135 -15.68 -8.80 -38.79
N ASP A 136 -14.92 -9.76 -38.26
CA ASP A 136 -13.61 -10.11 -38.79
C ASP A 136 -13.68 -10.71 -40.19
N LYS A 137 -14.69 -11.56 -40.46
CA LYS A 137 -14.93 -12.12 -41.80
C LYS A 137 -15.30 -11.04 -42.80
N GLU A 138 -16.24 -10.16 -42.45
CA GLU A 138 -16.69 -9.06 -43.30
C GLU A 138 -15.53 -8.10 -43.63
N ASN A 139 -14.75 -7.73 -42.63
CA ASN A 139 -13.59 -6.86 -42.81
C ASN A 139 -12.53 -7.50 -43.71
N LYS A 140 -12.27 -8.80 -43.55
CA LYS A 140 -11.35 -9.54 -44.41
C LYS A 140 -11.83 -9.54 -45.87
N ILE A 141 -13.11 -9.83 -46.12
CA ILE A 141 -13.69 -9.83 -47.47
C ILE A 141 -13.57 -8.44 -48.10
N LYS A 142 -13.99 -7.38 -47.40
CA LYS A 142 -13.92 -6.00 -47.90
C LYS A 142 -12.49 -5.54 -48.15
N THR A 143 -11.55 -5.92 -47.29
CA THR A 143 -10.13 -5.58 -47.46
C THR A 143 -9.53 -6.27 -48.68
N GLU A 144 -9.87 -7.54 -48.94
CA GLU A 144 -9.46 -8.23 -50.17
C GLU A 144 -10.11 -7.62 -51.42
N GLU A 145 -11.39 -7.24 -51.37
CA GLU A 145 -12.08 -6.53 -52.47
C GLU A 145 -11.33 -5.23 -52.86
N PHE A 146 -10.92 -4.42 -51.87
CA PHE A 146 -10.12 -3.23 -52.12
C PHE A 146 -8.73 -3.54 -52.69
N LYS A 147 -8.08 -4.64 -52.27
CA LYS A 147 -6.79 -5.06 -52.83
C LYS A 147 -6.91 -5.49 -54.29
N THR A 148 -7.96 -6.25 -54.63
CA THR A 148 -8.22 -6.70 -56.00
C THR A 148 -8.51 -5.51 -56.92
N ARG A 149 -9.44 -4.63 -56.53
CA ARG A 149 -9.75 -3.40 -57.30
C ARG A 149 -8.51 -2.53 -57.55
N LYS A 150 -7.62 -2.41 -56.58
CA LYS A 150 -6.36 -1.65 -56.75
C LYS A 150 -5.37 -2.31 -57.71
N LYS A 151 -5.41 -3.63 -57.89
CA LYS A 151 -4.54 -4.37 -58.84
C LYS A 151 -5.08 -4.31 -60.26
N GLU A 152 -6.40 -4.27 -60.43
CA GLU A 152 -7.08 -4.29 -61.73
C GLU A 152 -7.14 -2.90 -62.39
N LEU A 153 -6.94 -1.82 -61.63
CA LEU A 153 -6.95 -0.44 -62.13
C LEU A 153 -5.55 0.12 -62.42
N TYR A 154 -5.40 0.74 -63.59
CA TYR A 154 -4.17 1.41 -64.05
C TYR A 154 -4.24 2.94 -63.98
N ASP A 155 -5.44 3.54 -63.93
CA ASP A 155 -5.63 4.98 -63.84
C ASP A 155 -5.28 5.52 -62.43
N LYS A 156 -4.42 6.54 -62.37
CA LYS A 156 -3.96 7.17 -61.13
C LYS A 156 -5.08 7.87 -60.38
N ASP A 157 -6.04 8.49 -61.08
CA ASP A 157 -7.10 9.26 -60.43
C ASP A 157 -8.15 8.36 -59.80
N GLU A 158 -8.51 7.26 -60.47
CA GLU A 158 -9.39 6.23 -59.90
C GLU A 158 -8.73 5.47 -58.75
N LEU A 159 -7.43 5.18 -58.83
CA LEU A 159 -6.68 4.58 -57.73
C LEU A 159 -6.69 5.46 -56.47
N LYS A 160 -6.66 6.79 -56.65
CA LYS A 160 -6.73 7.77 -55.54
C LYS A 160 -8.13 7.79 -54.90
N LYS A 161 -9.20 7.65 -55.70
CA LYS A 161 -10.58 7.51 -55.20
C LYS A 161 -10.73 6.24 -54.35
N ILE A 162 -10.27 5.08 -54.86
CA ILE A 162 -10.34 3.79 -54.14
C ILE A 162 -9.55 3.83 -52.82
N ARG A 163 -8.37 4.47 -52.78
CA ARG A 163 -7.61 4.67 -51.52
C ARG A 163 -8.38 5.51 -50.51
N THR A 164 -9.12 6.51 -50.98
CA THR A 164 -9.93 7.38 -50.12
C THR A 164 -11.13 6.62 -49.56
N GLU A 165 -11.81 5.83 -50.40
CA GLU A 165 -12.91 4.94 -49.99
C GLU A 165 -12.46 3.89 -48.97
N GLU A 166 -11.32 3.22 -49.20
CA GLU A 166 -10.78 2.24 -48.26
C GLU A 166 -10.46 2.89 -46.91
N LYS A 167 -9.90 4.11 -46.90
CA LYS A 167 -9.60 4.84 -45.67
C LYS A 167 -10.89 5.17 -44.90
N LYS A 168 -11.91 5.67 -45.61
CA LYS A 168 -13.22 5.98 -45.03
C LYS A 168 -13.89 4.73 -44.45
N TYR A 169 -13.89 3.63 -45.20
CA TYR A 169 -14.39 2.34 -44.74
C TYR A 169 -13.68 1.88 -43.46
N LYS A 170 -12.34 1.94 -43.41
CA LYS A 170 -11.57 1.54 -42.22
C LYS A 170 -11.92 2.39 -41.00
N GLU A 171 -12.11 3.69 -41.17
CA GLU A 171 -12.51 4.59 -40.08
C GLU A 171 -13.93 4.30 -39.58
N GLU A 172 -14.89 4.11 -40.49
CA GLU A 172 -16.28 3.78 -40.16
C GLU A 172 -16.39 2.40 -39.50
N PHE A 173 -15.72 1.38 -40.06
CA PHE A 173 -15.67 0.04 -39.50
C PHE A 173 -15.07 0.05 -38.10
N LYS A 174 -13.96 0.77 -37.89
CA LYS A 174 -13.33 0.86 -36.56
C LYS A 174 -14.26 1.52 -35.53
N LYS A 175 -14.99 2.57 -35.91
CA LYS A 175 -16.00 3.20 -35.02
C LYS A 175 -17.14 2.25 -34.69
N PHE A 176 -17.65 1.55 -35.70
CA PHE A 176 -18.72 0.56 -35.53
C PHE A 176 -18.30 -0.59 -34.61
N GLU A 177 -17.12 -1.16 -34.86
CA GLU A 177 -16.53 -2.21 -34.04
C GLU A 177 -16.31 -1.74 -32.60
N GLU A 178 -15.80 -0.52 -32.42
CA GLU A 178 -15.58 0.06 -31.10
C GLU A 178 -16.87 0.17 -30.30
N GLU A 179 -17.95 0.68 -30.91
CA GLU A 179 -19.23 0.87 -30.24
C GLU A 179 -20.01 -0.42 -30.01
N LYS A 180 -20.03 -1.32 -30.99
CA LYS A 180 -20.86 -2.53 -30.96
C LYS A 180 -20.17 -3.74 -30.34
N TYR A 181 -18.83 -3.78 -30.35
CA TYR A 181 -18.07 -4.89 -29.81
C TYR A 181 -17.06 -4.45 -28.74
N THR A 182 -16.09 -3.60 -29.05
CA THR A 182 -14.95 -3.34 -28.15
C THR A 182 -15.41 -2.82 -26.79
N LYS A 183 -16.29 -1.80 -26.77
CA LYS A 183 -16.82 -1.22 -25.54
C LYS A 183 -17.66 -2.23 -24.74
N PRO A 184 -18.71 -2.87 -25.28
CA PRO A 184 -19.46 -3.89 -24.54
C PRO A 184 -18.59 -5.05 -24.06
N TYR A 185 -17.71 -5.57 -24.92
CA TYR A 185 -16.84 -6.70 -24.59
C TYR A 185 -15.80 -6.34 -23.51
N SER A 186 -15.33 -5.09 -23.48
CA SER A 186 -14.39 -4.61 -22.46
C SER A 186 -14.94 -4.66 -21.04
N GLN A 187 -16.27 -4.68 -20.87
CA GLN A 187 -16.91 -4.87 -19.58
C GLN A 187 -16.79 -6.31 -19.07
N PHE A 188 -16.62 -7.28 -19.98
CA PHE A 188 -16.41 -8.66 -19.58
C PHE A 188 -14.95 -8.91 -19.24
N ARG A 189 -14.73 -9.49 -18.06
CA ARG A 189 -13.41 -9.80 -17.51
C ARG A 189 -13.45 -11.15 -16.80
N THR A 190 -12.29 -11.75 -16.66
CA THR A 190 -12.11 -12.89 -15.77
C THR A 190 -11.51 -12.40 -14.46
N ILE A 191 -12.06 -12.85 -13.34
CA ILE A 191 -11.45 -12.67 -12.04
C ILE A 191 -10.96 -13.99 -11.47
N VAL A 192 -9.85 -13.90 -10.74
CA VAL A 192 -9.29 -15.01 -9.95
C VAL A 192 -9.23 -14.57 -8.50
N LYS A 193 -9.63 -15.47 -7.61
CA LYS A 193 -9.66 -15.23 -6.18
C LYS A 193 -8.50 -15.99 -5.54
N LYS A 194 -7.63 -15.30 -4.82
CA LYS A 194 -6.48 -15.90 -4.11
C LYS A 194 -6.54 -15.52 -2.62
N PRO A 195 -6.36 -16.46 -1.68
CA PRO A 195 -6.14 -16.12 -0.28
C PRO A 195 -4.79 -15.42 -0.14
N MET A 196 -4.79 -14.26 0.53
CA MET A 196 -3.59 -13.51 0.90
C MET A 196 -3.66 -13.17 2.39
N PHE A 197 -2.54 -12.74 2.97
CA PHE A 197 -2.45 -12.55 4.42
C PHE A 197 -1.88 -11.19 4.77
N TYR A 198 -2.40 -10.56 5.82
CA TYR A 198 -1.79 -9.46 6.56
C TYR A 198 -1.12 -10.01 7.82
N GLU A 199 0.09 -9.58 8.10
CA GLU A 199 0.74 -9.80 9.38
C GLU A 199 0.30 -8.69 10.35
N LEU A 200 -0.27 -9.04 11.49
CA LEU A 200 -0.75 -8.07 12.48
C LEU A 200 0.04 -8.21 13.77
N LEU A 201 0.47 -7.08 14.32
CA LEU A 201 0.89 -7.02 15.71
C LEU A 201 -0.37 -6.91 16.57
N ASN A 202 -0.43 -7.63 17.69
CA ASN A 202 -1.56 -7.61 18.62
C ASN A 202 -1.10 -7.12 20.00
N GLY A 203 -1.99 -6.43 20.73
CA GLY A 203 -1.71 -5.94 22.07
C GLY A 203 -0.54 -4.95 22.09
N ILE A 204 -0.64 -3.91 21.27
CA ILE A 204 0.45 -2.95 21.06
C ILE A 204 0.40 -1.86 22.13
N PHE A 205 1.55 -1.56 22.72
CA PHE A 205 1.75 -0.39 23.57
C PHE A 205 2.94 0.42 23.04
N LEU A 206 2.74 1.73 22.89
CA LEU A 206 3.73 2.64 22.34
C LEU A 206 3.96 3.82 23.28
N ILE A 207 5.22 4.24 23.33
CA ILE A 207 5.68 5.48 23.91
C ILE A 207 6.40 6.26 22.82
N LEU A 208 5.84 7.41 22.47
CA LEU A 208 6.40 8.32 21.48
C LEU A 208 6.89 9.58 22.18
N HIS A 209 8.09 10.02 21.84
CA HIS A 209 8.57 11.37 22.19
C HIS A 209 8.76 12.17 20.92
N ILE A 210 8.10 13.32 20.82
CA ILE A 210 8.13 14.21 19.66
C ILE A 210 8.97 15.44 20.01
N LYS A 211 10.05 15.64 19.26
CA LYS A 211 10.89 16.84 19.32
C LYS A 211 10.60 17.70 18.09
N SER A 212 10.10 18.91 18.33
CA SER A 212 9.77 19.90 17.29
C SER A 212 9.76 21.31 17.89
N ASP A 213 9.41 22.32 17.11
CA ASP A 213 9.21 23.68 17.60
C ASP A 213 7.98 23.77 18.51
N GLU A 214 7.95 24.78 19.39
CA GLU A 214 6.92 24.91 20.43
C GLU A 214 5.50 25.03 19.87
N LYS A 215 5.33 25.68 18.71
CA LYS A 215 4.01 25.82 18.08
C LYS A 215 3.52 24.46 17.62
N THR A 216 4.37 23.73 16.91
CA THR A 216 4.05 22.37 16.44
C THR A 216 3.72 21.42 17.58
N LEU A 217 4.45 21.47 18.71
CA LEU A 217 4.15 20.62 19.87
C LEU A 217 2.78 20.94 20.50
N LYS A 218 2.43 22.23 20.62
CA LYS A 218 1.13 22.68 21.14
C LYS A 218 -0.02 22.32 20.21
N ASP A 219 0.18 22.45 18.91
CA ASP A 219 -0.83 22.06 17.92
C ASP A 219 -1.15 20.56 18.03
N ILE A 220 -0.12 19.72 18.18
CA ILE A 220 -0.33 18.27 18.41
C ILE A 220 -1.06 18.03 19.72
N GLU A 221 -0.61 18.63 20.83
CA GLU A 221 -1.21 18.45 22.16
C GLU A 221 -2.71 18.81 22.15
N ASN A 222 -3.09 19.90 21.48
CA ASN A 222 -4.48 20.34 21.36
C ASN A 222 -5.36 19.43 20.50
N ASN A 223 -4.77 18.70 19.53
CA ASN A 223 -5.50 17.90 18.56
C ASN A 223 -5.33 16.39 18.76
N ILE A 224 -4.54 15.94 19.75
CA ILE A 224 -4.15 14.53 19.89
C ILE A 224 -5.33 13.58 19.98
N PHE A 225 -6.43 13.99 20.61
CA PHE A 225 -7.64 13.18 20.77
C PHE A 225 -8.45 13.02 19.47
N ASN A 226 -8.06 13.69 18.39
CA ASN A 226 -8.59 13.45 17.04
C ASN A 226 -7.87 12.26 16.34
N LEU A 227 -6.83 11.69 16.95
CA LEU A 227 -6.10 10.56 16.40
C LEU A 227 -6.94 9.28 16.48
N GLN A 228 -7.49 8.85 15.34
CA GLN A 228 -8.38 7.68 15.27
C GLN A 228 -7.65 6.36 14.99
N SER A 229 -6.59 6.40 14.19
CA SER A 229 -5.87 5.21 13.73
C SER A 229 -4.38 5.49 13.56
N LEU A 230 -3.55 4.47 13.74
CA LEU A 230 -2.12 4.51 13.41
C LEU A 230 -1.75 3.24 12.63
N GLY A 231 -1.27 3.43 11.38
CA GLY A 231 -1.11 2.34 10.43
C GLY A 231 -2.18 2.40 9.34
N ARG A 232 -3.05 1.40 9.25
CA ARG A 232 -4.20 1.41 8.33
C ARG A 232 -5.39 2.17 8.95
N SER A 233 -6.32 2.63 8.12
CA SER A 233 -7.51 3.36 8.58
C SER A 233 -8.38 2.56 9.55
N GLU A 234 -8.34 1.23 9.46
CA GLU A 234 -9.06 0.30 10.33
C GLU A 234 -8.29 -0.09 11.61
N ASP A 235 -7.01 0.29 11.73
CA ASP A 235 -6.17 -0.01 12.89
C ASP A 235 -6.35 1.09 13.95
N PHE A 236 -7.42 1.01 14.73
CA PHE A 236 -7.77 2.02 15.74
C PHE A 236 -6.70 2.19 16.82
N VAL A 237 -6.59 3.41 17.35
CA VAL A 237 -5.66 3.75 18.42
C VAL A 237 -6.34 4.45 19.59
N GLU A 238 -5.93 4.08 20.79
CA GLU A 238 -6.32 4.71 22.05
C GLU A 238 -5.17 5.60 22.53
N VAL A 239 -5.45 6.89 22.75
CA VAL A 239 -4.51 7.84 23.36
C VAL A 239 -4.67 7.77 24.88
N ILE A 240 -3.66 7.24 25.57
CA ILE A 240 -3.66 7.09 27.03
C ILE A 240 -3.17 8.37 27.72
N GLU A 241 -2.14 9.01 27.16
CA GLU A 241 -1.55 10.23 27.70
C GLU A 241 -0.94 11.04 26.55
N CYS A 242 -1.08 12.36 26.64
CA CYS A 242 -0.31 13.31 25.84
C CYS A 242 0.14 14.43 26.79
N LYS A 243 1.45 14.66 26.90
CA LYS A 243 1.99 15.60 27.87
C LYS A 243 3.32 16.19 27.40
N ILE A 244 3.46 17.52 27.48
CA ILE A 244 4.76 18.16 27.37
C ILE A 244 5.62 17.80 28.59
N VAL A 245 6.80 17.23 28.35
CA VAL A 245 7.76 16.80 29.37
C VAL A 245 9.13 17.41 29.14
N GLU A 246 9.90 17.54 30.22
CA GLU A 246 11.28 18.00 30.16
C GLU A 246 12.23 16.81 30.37
N LEU A 247 12.91 16.43 29.28
CA LEU A 247 13.93 15.38 29.32
C LEU A 247 15.14 15.83 30.12
N GLN A 248 15.62 14.93 30.96
CA GLN A 248 16.72 15.11 31.90
C GLN A 248 18.06 14.69 31.30
N GLU A 249 19.11 15.38 31.73
CA GLU A 249 20.49 14.97 31.50
C GLU A 249 20.90 13.88 32.50
N PHE A 250 21.87 13.06 32.13
CA PHE A 250 22.46 12.03 32.98
C PHE A 250 23.94 11.82 32.63
N GLU A 251 24.75 11.49 33.62
CA GLU A 251 26.21 11.28 33.48
C GLU A 251 26.68 9.86 33.84
N ASN A 252 25.77 9.01 34.30
CA ASN A 252 26.03 7.61 34.63
C ASN A 252 25.23 6.68 33.71
N GLU A 253 25.66 5.42 33.61
CA GLU A 253 24.98 4.44 32.77
C GLU A 253 23.49 4.32 33.11
N VAL A 254 22.66 4.46 32.08
CA VAL A 254 21.23 4.18 32.12
C VAL A 254 20.94 3.06 31.12
N LYS A 255 20.28 2.01 31.60
CA LYS A 255 19.77 0.90 30.78
C LYS A 255 18.34 1.19 30.31
N SER A 256 17.98 0.62 29.18
CA SER A 256 16.63 0.62 28.64
C SER A 256 15.67 -0.07 29.60
N ALA A 257 14.42 0.39 29.62
CA ALA A 257 13.38 -0.24 30.42
C ALA A 257 13.09 -1.67 29.94
N GLU A 258 12.90 -2.59 30.89
CA GLU A 258 12.55 -3.98 30.59
C GLU A 258 11.21 -4.08 29.85
N GLY A 259 11.14 -5.00 28.91
CA GLY A 259 9.91 -5.27 28.13
C GLY A 259 9.59 -4.24 27.05
N LEU A 260 10.40 -3.18 26.89
CA LEU A 260 10.27 -2.21 25.81
C LEU A 260 11.34 -2.42 24.74
N THR A 261 10.92 -2.27 23.49
CA THR A 261 11.79 -2.23 22.32
C THR A 261 11.82 -0.82 21.76
N ALA A 262 12.89 -0.47 21.05
CA ALA A 262 13.07 0.86 20.50
C ALA A 262 13.73 0.81 19.12
N TYR A 263 13.45 1.83 18.32
CA TYR A 263 14.32 2.20 17.23
C TYR A 263 15.45 3.11 17.75
N LEU A 264 16.69 2.65 17.60
CA LEU A 264 17.88 3.36 18.01
C LEU A 264 18.51 4.07 16.82
N ASN A 265 18.91 5.34 17.00
CA ASN A 265 19.63 6.10 16.00
C ASN A 265 20.95 5.40 15.63
N TYR A 266 21.07 4.97 14.37
CA TYR A 266 22.21 4.17 13.93
C TYR A 266 23.53 4.94 14.04
N SER A 267 23.55 6.25 13.80
CA SER A 267 24.76 7.06 13.94
C SER A 267 25.21 7.12 15.40
N ASN A 268 24.28 7.28 16.35
CA ASN A 268 24.61 7.27 17.79
C ASN A 268 25.11 5.91 18.25
N PHE A 269 24.63 4.82 17.64
CA PHE A 269 25.18 3.49 17.88
C PHE A 269 26.60 3.33 17.33
N GLN A 270 26.88 3.85 16.13
CA GLN A 270 28.24 3.82 15.54
C GLN A 270 29.24 4.67 16.33
N GLU A 271 28.78 5.81 16.85
CA GLU A 271 29.57 6.73 17.68
C GLU A 271 29.67 6.31 19.15
N GLU A 272 29.17 5.12 19.50
CA GLU A 272 29.26 4.57 20.86
C GLU A 272 28.62 5.50 21.92
N LYS A 273 27.53 6.17 21.53
CA LYS A 273 26.64 6.91 22.44
C LYS A 273 25.53 6.02 23.00
N ILE A 274 25.14 4.99 22.25
CA ILE A 274 24.18 3.95 22.66
C ILE A 274 24.80 2.60 22.36
N PHE A 275 24.65 1.66 23.29
CA PHE A 275 25.20 0.31 23.19
C PHE A 275 24.07 -0.71 23.31
N ASN A 276 24.13 -1.81 22.56
CA ASN A 276 23.27 -2.94 22.83
C ASN A 276 23.88 -3.81 23.91
N LEU A 277 23.00 -4.40 24.71
CA LEU A 277 23.34 -5.31 25.78
C LEU A 277 22.85 -6.71 25.41
N ASP A 278 23.63 -7.72 25.75
CA ASP A 278 23.21 -9.12 25.72
C ASP A 278 22.39 -9.47 26.97
N VAL A 279 21.79 -10.65 27.01
CA VAL A 279 20.99 -11.16 28.15
C VAL A 279 21.81 -11.14 29.45
N ASP A 280 23.12 -11.42 29.36
CA ASP A 280 24.05 -11.41 30.50
C ASP A 280 24.55 -10.01 30.89
N GLY A 281 24.07 -8.95 30.23
CA GLY A 281 24.50 -7.56 30.47
C GLY A 281 25.83 -7.17 29.82
N ASN A 282 26.37 -8.02 28.93
CA ASN A 282 27.57 -7.73 28.17
C ASN A 282 27.26 -6.78 26.99
N ILE A 283 28.18 -5.86 26.67
CA ILE A 283 28.05 -4.97 25.52
C ILE A 283 28.30 -5.78 24.23
N VAL A 284 27.30 -5.85 23.35
CA VAL A 284 27.39 -6.57 22.07
C VAL A 284 26.87 -5.69 20.95
N LYS A 285 27.55 -5.68 19.79
CA LYS A 285 27.05 -5.02 18.58
C LYS A 285 26.09 -5.94 17.82
N SER A 286 24.86 -6.09 18.29
CA SER A 286 23.80 -6.91 17.67
C SER A 286 22.55 -6.08 17.35
N GLY A 287 21.50 -6.65 16.74
CA GLY A 287 20.23 -5.97 16.47
C GLY A 287 19.85 -5.92 14.98
N THR A 288 18.57 -5.66 14.69
CA THR A 288 18.08 -5.63 13.31
C THR A 288 18.13 -4.22 12.74
N LYS A 289 18.91 -4.03 11.67
CA LYS A 289 19.02 -2.75 10.97
C LYS A 289 17.84 -2.52 10.03
N TYR A 290 17.16 -1.39 10.18
CA TYR A 290 16.07 -0.97 9.31
C TYR A 290 16.38 0.35 8.60
N TYR A 291 15.90 0.46 7.36
CA TYR A 291 15.81 1.72 6.62
C TYR A 291 14.36 2.20 6.69
N LEU A 292 14.10 3.14 7.59
CA LEU A 292 12.76 3.60 7.92
C LEU A 292 12.43 4.86 7.12
N ASP A 293 11.26 4.89 6.49
CA ASP A 293 10.78 6.11 5.82
C ASP A 293 10.44 7.18 6.88
N LYS A 294 11.01 8.38 6.75
CA LYS A 294 10.78 9.51 7.68
C LYS A 294 9.94 10.61 7.04
N SER A 295 10.35 11.09 5.87
CA SER A 295 9.60 12.10 5.11
C SER A 295 9.66 11.77 3.63
N TYR A 296 8.86 12.46 2.81
CA TYR A 296 8.92 12.31 1.37
C TYR A 296 8.71 13.63 0.66
N GLN A 297 9.17 13.68 -0.58
CA GLN A 297 8.81 14.73 -1.54
C GLN A 297 8.05 14.09 -2.70
N ILE A 298 7.19 14.88 -3.36
CA ILE A 298 6.48 14.42 -4.55
C ILE A 298 7.26 14.90 -5.78
N ILE A 299 7.82 13.97 -6.52
CA ILE A 299 8.52 14.22 -7.79
C ILE A 299 7.82 13.40 -8.87
N ASP A 300 7.37 14.05 -9.94
CA ASP A 300 6.63 13.43 -11.05
C ASP A 300 5.42 12.58 -10.60
N GLY A 301 4.69 13.07 -9.60
CA GLY A 301 3.53 12.37 -9.02
C GLY A 301 3.86 11.14 -8.19
N LYS A 302 5.14 10.87 -7.93
CA LYS A 302 5.63 9.76 -7.09
C LYS A 302 6.22 10.30 -5.80
N ARG A 303 6.05 9.54 -4.72
CA ARG A 303 6.69 9.85 -3.43
C ARG A 303 8.13 9.32 -3.45
N GLU A 304 9.09 10.22 -3.29
CA GLU A 304 10.48 9.89 -3.03
C GLU A 304 10.74 10.04 -1.53
N PHE A 305 11.01 8.92 -0.85
CA PHE A 305 11.17 8.90 0.61
C PHE A 305 12.60 9.17 1.04
N LYS A 306 12.77 10.12 1.97
CA LYS A 306 13.97 10.28 2.78
C LYS A 306 13.94 9.25 3.90
N LYS A 307 14.94 8.36 3.90
CA LYS A 307 15.06 7.28 4.87
C LYS A 307 16.01 7.65 6.02
N VAL A 308 15.70 7.16 7.20
CA VAL A 308 16.61 7.14 8.35
C VAL A 308 16.98 5.71 8.68
N ILE A 309 18.23 5.51 9.12
CA ILE A 309 18.72 4.20 9.49
C ILE A 309 18.56 4.06 11.00
N ALA A 310 17.87 3.01 11.42
CA ALA A 310 17.68 2.70 12.84
C ALA A 310 18.01 1.24 13.13
N LEU A 311 18.47 0.99 14.34
CA LEU A 311 18.68 -0.35 14.89
C LEU A 311 17.51 -0.68 15.81
N TYR A 312 16.77 -1.75 15.51
CA TYR A 312 15.73 -2.24 16.40
C TYR A 312 16.35 -3.11 17.51
N SER A 313 16.12 -2.73 18.77
CA SER A 313 16.68 -3.39 19.94
C SER A 313 15.69 -3.41 21.10
N ASN A 314 15.79 -4.42 21.96
CA ASN A 314 15.01 -4.60 23.19
C ASN A 314 15.85 -4.45 24.46
N TYR A 315 17.18 -4.34 24.34
CA TYR A 315 18.06 -4.19 25.49
C TYR A 315 19.30 -3.37 25.10
N PHE A 316 19.39 -2.16 25.64
CA PHE A 316 20.43 -1.20 25.31
C PHE A 316 20.74 -0.27 26.49
N SER A 317 21.89 0.39 26.46
CA SER A 317 22.27 1.40 27.46
C SER A 317 22.98 2.60 26.84
N ALA A 318 23.06 3.68 27.61
CA ALA A 318 23.90 4.82 27.31
C ALA A 318 24.64 5.25 28.58
N ASN A 319 25.93 5.53 28.46
CA ASN A 319 26.78 5.89 29.60
C ASN A 319 26.55 7.33 30.08
N LYS A 320 26.14 8.21 29.17
CA LYS A 320 25.83 9.62 29.46
C LYS A 320 24.90 10.18 28.39
N SER A 321 24.28 11.31 28.70
CA SER A 321 23.47 12.05 27.74
C SER A 321 24.29 12.53 26.54
N SER A 322 23.62 12.65 25.40
CA SER A 322 24.15 13.29 24.20
C SER A 322 23.08 14.19 23.58
N GLU A 323 23.34 14.82 22.44
CA GLU A 323 22.36 15.72 21.80
C GLU A 323 20.99 15.05 21.58
N ASN A 324 20.99 13.80 21.12
CA ASN A 324 19.79 13.06 20.79
C ASN A 324 19.43 11.95 21.80
N VAL A 325 20.21 11.80 22.88
CA VAL A 325 19.99 10.77 23.90
C VAL A 325 19.82 11.43 25.25
N LYS A 326 18.63 11.30 25.83
CA LYS A 326 18.22 11.91 27.11
C LYS A 326 17.39 10.93 27.94
N LEU A 327 17.06 11.32 29.15
CA LEU A 327 16.25 10.53 30.07
C LEU A 327 14.86 11.14 30.26
N ASP A 328 13.84 10.30 30.29
CA ASP A 328 12.50 10.65 30.76
C ASP A 328 12.10 9.72 31.91
N ASP A 329 11.24 10.20 32.80
CA ASP A 329 10.62 9.40 33.86
C ASP A 329 9.12 9.30 33.60
N TYR A 330 8.66 8.07 33.42
CA TYR A 330 7.24 7.75 33.24
C TYR A 330 6.84 6.68 34.25
N LYS A 331 6.06 7.08 35.26
CA LYS A 331 5.53 6.18 36.31
C LYS A 331 6.64 5.35 36.99
N ASN A 332 7.76 5.98 37.32
CA ASN A 332 8.96 5.36 37.90
C ASN A 332 9.72 4.43 36.94
N ILE A 333 9.40 4.47 35.65
CA ILE A 333 10.15 3.79 34.59
C ILE A 333 11.08 4.82 33.96
N LYS A 334 12.38 4.54 34.02
CA LYS A 334 13.42 5.32 33.33
C LYS A 334 13.40 4.98 31.84
N LEU A 335 12.99 5.94 31.03
CA LEU A 335 12.93 5.80 29.58
C LEU A 335 14.16 6.45 28.95
N LEU A 336 15.00 5.64 28.32
CA LEU A 336 16.15 6.12 27.58
C LEU A 336 15.69 6.60 26.19
N VAL A 337 15.44 7.90 26.08
CA VAL A 337 14.88 8.54 24.88
C VAL A 337 15.99 8.79 23.87
N ASN A 338 15.81 8.29 22.66
CA ASN A 338 16.72 8.55 21.54
C ASN A 338 15.96 9.01 20.29
N PHE A 339 16.39 10.11 19.66
CA PHE A 339 15.71 10.68 18.49
C PHE A 339 16.30 10.17 17.17
N ILE A 340 15.42 9.74 16.24
CA ILE A 340 15.76 9.29 14.88
C ILE A 340 15.22 10.20 13.78
#